data_AF-A0A368JXX1-F1
#
_entry.id   AF-A0A368JXX1-F1
#
_cell.length_a   1.000
_cell.length_b   1.000
_cell.length_c   1.000
_cell.angle_alpha   90.00
_cell.angle_beta   90.00
_cell.angle_gamma   90.00
#
_symmetry.space_group_name_H-M   'P 1'
#
loop_
_entity.id
_entity.type
_entity.pdbx_description
1 polymer ?
#
loop_
_entity_poly.entity_id
_entity_poly.type
_entity_poly.pdbx_seq_one_letter_code
_entity_poly.pdbx_strand_id
1 'polypeptide(L)' 'MWIELTDVNGERITINFDHVVSYNAYGTGAHIVTTTPDLTFFVKEDIDRIQKRIGIKPVR' A
#
# COMPACT_ATOMS: atom_id res chain seq x y z
N MET A 1 11.09 -5.13 -0.73
CA MET A 1 10.87 -4.38 -1.97
C MET A 1 10.31 -3.04 -1.57
N TRP A 2 10.96 -1.95 -1.98
CA TRP A 2 10.49 -0.60 -1.68
C TRP A 2 9.64 -0.06 -2.81
N ILE A 3 8.50 0.55 -2.49
CA ILE A 3 7.69 1.28 -3.47
C ILE A 3 7.31 2.67 -2.94
N GLU A 4 7.25 3.65 -3.84
CA GLU A 4 6.75 5.00 -3.54
C GLU A 4 5.24 5.08 -3.79
N LEU A 5 4.48 5.53 -2.80
CA LEU A 5 3.03 5.75 -2.84
C LEU A 5 2.70 7.17 -2.36
N THR A 6 1.44 7.58 -2.50
CA THR A 6 0.95 8.87 -2.03
C THR A 6 0.09 8.67 -0.79
N ASP A 7 0.48 9.24 0.34
CA ASP A 7 -0.36 9.30 1.55
C ASP A 7 -1.67 10.06 1.28
N VAL A 8 -2.72 9.79 2.07
CA VAL A 8 -4.01 10.50 1.97
C VAL A 8 -3.88 12.03 2.07
N ASN A 9 -2.85 12.54 2.75
CA ASN A 9 -2.56 13.97 2.83
C ASN A 9 -1.85 14.53 1.58
N GLY A 10 -1.45 13.67 0.64
CA GLY A 10 -0.80 14.06 -0.62
C GLY A 10 0.74 14.00 -0.60
N GLU A 11 1.34 13.64 0.53
CA GLU A 11 2.78 13.45 0.65
C GLU A 11 3.22 12.14 -0.03
N ARG A 12 4.42 12.13 -0.62
CA ARG A 12 5.02 10.90 -1.14
C ARG A 12 5.71 10.15 -0.01
N ILE A 13 5.34 8.89 0.16
CA ILE A 13 5.92 8.01 1.18
C ILE A 13 6.51 6.77 0.51
N THR A 14 7.60 6.27 1.09
CA THR A 14 8.27 5.05 0.62
C THR A 14 8.04 3.94 1.63
N ILE A 15 7.44 2.83 1.17
CA ILE A 15 7.05 1.71 2.03
C ILE A 15 7.82 0.46 1.62
N ASN A 16 8.38 -0.26 2.60
CA ASN A 16 8.99 -1.56 2.36
C ASN A 16 7.93 -2.66 2.41
N PHE A 17 7.54 -3.16 1.23
CA PHE A 17 6.57 -4.24 1.09
C PHE A 17 7.06 -5.60 1.56
N ASP A 18 8.35 -5.78 1.89
CA ASP A 18 8.81 -6.99 2.60
C ASP A 18 8.31 -7.04 4.05
N HIS A 19 7.89 -5.89 4.59
CA HIS A 19 7.38 -5.74 5.96
C HIS A 19 5.88 -5.40 6.00
N VAL A 20 5.15 -5.66 4.90
CA VAL A 20 3.69 -5.46 4.84
C VAL A 20 3.00 -6.78 5.14
N VAL A 21 2.07 -6.78 6.08
CA VAL A 21 1.25 -7.94 6.46
C VAL A 21 0.01 -8.02 5.59
N SER A 22 -0.66 -6.88 5.37
CA SER A 22 -1.86 -6.80 4.53
C SER A 22 -2.02 -5.41 3.94
N TYR A 23 -2.73 -5.32 2.82
CA TYR A 23 -3.21 -4.08 2.23
C TYR A 23 -4.65 -4.29 1.79
N ASN A 24 -5.54 -3.39 2.20
CA ASN A 24 -6.98 -3.52 2.01
C ASN A 24 -7.58 -2.24 1.45
N ALA A 25 -8.73 -2.34 0.79
CA ALA A 25 -9.41 -1.19 0.20
C ALA A 25 -9.88 -0.26 1.33
N TYR A 26 -9.67 1.04 1.12
CA TYR A 26 -10.08 2.06 2.08
C TYR A 26 -10.57 3.30 1.31
N GLY A 27 -11.89 3.44 1.18
CA GLY A 27 -12.49 4.46 0.30
C GLY A 27 -12.04 4.26 -1.15
N THR A 28 -11.46 5.30 -1.75
CA THR A 28 -10.86 5.25 -3.10
C THR A 28 -9.38 4.82 -3.10
N GLY A 29 -8.80 4.56 -1.93
CA GLY A 29 -7.39 4.22 -1.74
C GLY A 29 -7.20 2.90 -1.00
N ALA A 30 -6.12 2.80 -0.22
CA ALA A 30 -5.79 1.59 0.52
C ALA A 30 -5.23 1.86 1.92
N HIS A 31 -5.50 0.93 2.84
CA HIS A 31 -4.92 0.87 4.17
C HIS A 31 -3.87 -0.26 4.20
N ILE A 32 -2.64 0.08 4.56
CA ILE A 32 -1.47 -0.82 4.53
C ILE A 32 -1.00 -1.07 5.96
N VAL A 33 -1.13 -2.32 6.41
CA VAL A 33 -0.70 -2.76 7.74
C VAL A 33 0.69 -3.38 7.65
N THR A 34 1.61 -2.94 8.49
CA THR A 34 2.99 -3.46 8.52
C THR A 34 3.23 -4.46 9.65
N THR A 35 4.39 -5.10 9.63
CA THR A 35 4.87 -5.98 10.72
C THR A 35 5.29 -5.20 11.96
N THR A 36 5.54 -3.89 11.83
CA THR A 36 5.92 -3.03 12.96
C THR A 36 4.66 -2.62 13.72
N PRO A 37 4.60 -2.83 15.05
CA PRO A 37 3.45 -2.43 15.85
C PRO A 37 3.11 -0.95 15.65
N ASP A 38 1.80 -0.67 15.53
CA ASP A 38 1.23 0.67 15.36
C ASP A 38 1.66 1.45 14.10
N LEU A 39 2.51 0.87 13.25
CA LEU A 39 2.88 1.47 11.97
C LEU A 39 1.95 0.98 10.87
N THR A 40 1.06 1.87 10.45
CA THR A 40 0.16 1.67 9.32
C THR A 40 0.15 2.90 8.42
N PHE A 41 -0.26 2.73 7.17
CA PHE A 41 -0.34 3.81 6.19
C PHE A 41 -1.70 3.83 5.50
N PHE A 42 -2.18 5.04 5.21
CA PHE A 42 -3.36 5.25 4.37
C PHE A 42 -2.91 5.95 3.09
N VAL A 43 -3.09 5.31 1.94
CA VAL A 43 -2.59 5.80 0.65
C VAL A 43 -3.73 6.05 -0.32
N LYS A 44 -3.50 6.95 -1.28
CA LYS A 44 -4.46 7.31 -2.34
C LYS A 44 -4.54 6.28 -3.45
N GLU A 45 -3.51 5.45 -3.62
CA GLU A 45 -3.55 4.35 -4.57
C GLU A 45 -4.53 3.25 -4.15
N ASP A 46 -5.36 2.81 -5.09
CA ASP A 46 -6.20 1.62 -4.94
C ASP A 46 -5.36 0.32 -4.90
N ILE A 47 -6.02 -0.78 -4.51
CA ILE A 47 -5.38 -2.09 -4.39
C ILE A 47 -4.80 -2.55 -5.73
N ASP A 48 -5.52 -2.38 -6.85
CA ASP A 48 -5.10 -2.89 -8.16
C ASP A 48 -3.78 -2.23 -8.60
N ARG A 49 -3.64 -0.93 -8.37
CA ARG A 49 -2.42 -0.18 -8.65
C ARG A 49 -1.28 -0.61 -7.75
N ILE A 50 -1.54 -0.89 -6.47
CA ILE A 50 -0.54 -1.44 -5.55
C ILE A 50 -0.10 -2.83 -6.03
N GLN A 51 -1.03 -3.74 -6.29
CA GLN A 51 -0.78 -5.11 -6.76
C GLN A 51 0.09 -5.12 -8.02
N LYS A 52 -0.23 -4.28 -9.01
CA LYS A 52 0.56 -4.15 -10.23
C LYS A 52 2.00 -3.71 -9.94
N ARG A 53 2.22 -2.78 -9.01
CA ARG A 53 3.57 -2.31 -8.62
C ARG A 53 4.36 -3.40 -7.90
N ILE A 54 3.69 -4.27 -7.14
CA ILE A 54 4.33 -5.37 -6.41
C ILE A 54 4.35 -6.69 -7.19
N GLY A 55 4.00 -6.65 -8.48
CA GLY A 55 4.08 -7.80 -9.38
C GLY A 55 2.97 -8.83 -9.24
N ILE A 56 1.91 -8.54 -8.47
CA ILE A 56 0.72 -9.38 -8.37
C ILE A 56 -0.18 -9.09 -9.56
N LYS A 57 -0.56 -10.17 -10.28
CA LYS A 57 -1.48 -10.08 -11.42
C LYS A 57 -2.91 -10.26 -10.92
N PRO A 58 -3.88 -9.52 -11.50
CA PRO A 58 -5.30 -9.77 -11.23
C PRO A 58 -5.64 -11.22 -11.55
N VAL A 59 -6.39 -11.88 -10.67
CA VAL A 59 -6.97 -13.20 -10.96
C VAL A 59 -8.08 -12.97 -11.98
N ARG A 60 -7.91 -13.49 -13.19
CA ARG A 60 -8.93 -13.51 -14.24
C ARG A 60 -9.88 -14.68 -14.06
#